data_AF-M9PEY2-F1
#
_entry.id   AF-M9PEY2-F1
#
_cell.length_a   1.000
_cell.length_b   1.000
_cell.length_c   1.000
_cell.angle_alpha   90.00
_cell.angle_beta   90.00
_cell.angle_gamma   90.00
#
_symmetry.space_group_name_H-M   'P 1'
#
loop_
_entity.id
_entity.type
_entity.pdbx_description
1 polymer ?
#
loop_
_entity_poly.entity_id
_entity_poly.type
_entity_poly.pdbx_seq_one_letter_code
_entity_poly.pdbx_strand_id
1 'polypeptide(L)'
;MFGKLFWIIAAYITNVHSFYEKMQCANCSKINRDCDVTTTGWSCEFEIDALKLDPHVNSSKLPPFLQTCLPAGMGFVKERPILGYCCFWSPEMGCQKLKRKGADIENNVRCHMCSRAIWSSLMENKTCPCGNWFVDEDNKATNHRISNLIVLSTLICTLLLL
;
A
#
# COMPACT_ATOMS: atom_id res chain seq x y z
N MET A 1 23.67 47.67 -15.46
CA MET A 1 22.41 47.23 -14.81
C MET A 1 22.00 45.79 -15.16
N PHE A 2 22.94 44.92 -15.55
CA PHE A 2 22.64 43.55 -16.03
C PHE A 2 22.79 42.45 -14.96
N GLY A 3 23.41 42.74 -13.81
CA GLY A 3 23.69 41.72 -12.78
C GLY A 3 22.50 41.33 -11.89
N LYS A 4 21.43 42.13 -11.84
CA LYS A 4 20.24 41.83 -11.00
C LYS A 4 19.22 40.92 -11.67
N LEU A 5 19.24 40.81 -13.00
CA LEU A 5 18.27 40.00 -13.75
C LEU A 5 18.60 38.49 -13.67
N PHE A 6 19.88 38.14 -13.56
CA PHE A 6 20.34 36.74 -13.49
C PHE A 6 19.86 36.01 -12.23
N TRP A 7 19.69 36.69 -11.09
CA TRP A 7 19.20 36.08 -9.85
C TRP A 7 17.71 35.71 -9.91
N ILE A 8 16.91 36.43 -10.68
CA ILE A 8 15.48 36.14 -10.81
C ILE A 8 15.25 34.92 -11.71
N ILE A 9 16.05 34.76 -12.76
CA ILE A 9 15.94 33.60 -13.68
C ILE A 9 16.36 32.30 -12.98
N ALA A 10 17.36 32.34 -12.07
CA ALA A 10 17.80 31.17 -11.33
C ALA A 10 16.75 30.62 -10.34
N ALA A 11 15.94 31.50 -9.71
CA ALA A 11 14.85 31.08 -8.83
C ALA A 11 13.61 30.57 -9.59
N TYR A 12 13.46 30.97 -10.86
CA TYR A 12 12.44 30.48 -11.79
C TYR A 12 12.82 29.17 -12.49
N ILE A 13 13.97 28.55 -12.15
CA ILE A 13 14.17 27.12 -12.39
C ILE A 13 13.15 26.41 -11.51
N THR A 14 11.95 26.32 -12.06
CA THR A 14 10.78 25.65 -11.55
C THR A 14 11.22 24.41 -10.80
N ASN A 15 10.78 24.29 -9.55
CA ASN A 15 10.60 22.99 -8.93
C ASN A 15 9.70 22.19 -9.87
N VAL A 16 10.29 21.51 -10.85
CA VAL A 16 9.65 20.43 -11.58
C VAL A 16 9.52 19.35 -10.53
N HIS A 17 8.45 19.45 -9.72
CA HIS A 17 8.11 18.47 -8.72
C HIS A 17 8.02 17.14 -9.47
N SER A 18 8.96 16.25 -9.15
CA SER A 18 9.02 14.96 -9.80
C SER A 18 7.68 14.24 -9.63
N PHE A 19 7.20 13.57 -10.68
CA PHE A 19 5.92 12.86 -10.57
C PHE A 19 5.94 11.79 -9.47
N TYR A 20 7.13 11.30 -9.10
CA TYR A 20 7.32 10.39 -7.97
C TYR A 20 6.79 10.95 -6.64
N GLU A 21 6.89 12.26 -6.42
CA GLU A 21 6.47 12.90 -5.16
C GLU A 21 4.95 12.89 -4.96
N LYS A 22 4.19 12.58 -6.02
CA LYS A 22 2.74 12.40 -5.98
C LYS A 22 2.34 11.00 -5.49
N MET A 23 3.32 10.14 -5.19
CA MET A 23 3.12 8.76 -4.76
C MET A 23 3.91 8.48 -3.49
N GLN A 24 3.48 7.47 -2.74
CA GLN A 24 4.19 6.99 -1.56
C GLN A 24 3.89 5.53 -1.31
N CYS A 25 4.79 4.85 -0.61
CA CYS A 25 4.55 3.51 -0.10
C CYS A 25 3.62 3.57 1.13
N ALA A 26 2.69 2.62 1.24
CA ALA A 26 1.97 2.38 2.49
C ALA A 26 2.81 1.49 3.42
N ASN A 27 2.54 1.55 4.72
CA ASN A 27 3.19 0.66 5.68
C ASN A 27 2.45 -0.68 5.72
N CYS A 28 3.05 -1.72 5.14
CA CYS A 28 2.50 -3.08 5.12
C CYS A 28 3.16 -4.03 6.14
N SER A 29 3.95 -3.51 7.08
CA SER A 29 4.69 -4.35 8.05
C SER A 29 3.80 -5.26 8.89
N LYS A 30 2.54 -4.88 9.14
CA LYS A 30 1.59 -5.75 9.86
C LYS A 30 1.28 -7.03 9.07
N ILE A 31 1.10 -6.91 7.75
CA ILE A 31 0.74 -8.04 6.89
C ILE A 31 1.91 -8.98 6.68
N ASN A 32 3.12 -8.44 6.59
CA ASN A 32 4.32 -9.24 6.34
C ASN A 32 4.82 -10.02 7.57
N ARG A 33 4.19 -9.87 8.74
CA ARG A 33 4.59 -10.64 9.95
C ARG A 33 4.18 -12.11 9.86
N ASP A 34 2.98 -12.36 9.34
CA ASP A 34 2.35 -13.69 9.31
C ASP A 34 2.15 -14.17 7.87
N CYS A 35 2.93 -13.63 6.93
CA CYS A 35 2.81 -13.94 5.52
C CYS A 35 4.15 -14.36 4.92
N ASP A 36 4.19 -15.60 4.42
CA ASP A 36 5.30 -16.13 3.65
C ASP A 36 4.96 -16.06 2.15
N VAL A 37 5.57 -15.09 1.46
CA VAL A 37 5.32 -14.87 0.03
C VAL A 37 6.26 -15.76 -0.78
N THR A 38 5.70 -16.69 -1.55
CA THR A 38 6.49 -17.64 -2.37
C THR A 38 6.53 -17.29 -3.85
N THR A 39 5.77 -16.28 -4.29
CA THR A 39 5.69 -15.86 -5.70
C THR A 39 6.03 -14.39 -5.85
N THR A 40 6.36 -13.98 -7.07
CA THR A 40 6.58 -12.58 -7.42
C THR A 40 5.46 -12.12 -8.35
N GLY A 41 4.87 -10.97 -8.06
CA GLY A 41 3.81 -10.43 -8.89
C GLY A 41 3.40 -9.02 -8.49
N TRP A 42 2.48 -8.48 -9.28
CA TRP A 42 1.93 -7.15 -9.05
C TRP A 42 0.54 -7.02 -9.67
N SER A 43 -0.26 -6.12 -9.11
CA SER A 43 -1.62 -5.83 -9.59
C SER A 43 -2.02 -4.43 -9.14
N CYS A 44 -2.77 -3.71 -9.97
CA CYS A 44 -3.26 -2.37 -9.64
C CYS A 44 -4.77 -2.35 -9.51
N GLU A 45 -5.28 -1.39 -8.73
CA GLU A 45 -6.72 -1.11 -8.62
C GLU A 45 -7.34 -0.78 -9.98
N PHE A 46 -6.61 -0.01 -10.79
CA PHE A 46 -7.04 0.36 -12.14
C PHE A 46 -6.06 -0.15 -13.19
N GLU A 47 -6.59 -0.70 -14.29
CA GLU A 47 -5.78 -1.14 -15.44
C GLU A 47 -4.95 -0.01 -16.04
N ILE A 48 -5.46 1.23 -16.03
CA ILE A 48 -4.69 2.40 -16.48
C ILE A 48 -3.45 2.68 -15.63
N ASP A 49 -3.44 2.30 -14.36
CA ASP A 49 -2.25 2.39 -13.52
C ASP A 49 -1.28 1.25 -13.81
N ALA A 50 -1.80 0.07 -14.14
CA ALA A 50 -0.98 -1.04 -14.57
C ALA A 50 -0.20 -0.74 -15.86
N LEU A 51 -0.84 -0.08 -16.83
CA LEU A 51 -0.18 0.37 -18.07
C LEU A 51 0.89 1.45 -17.88
N LYS A 52 1.05 1.99 -16.66
CA LYS A 52 2.11 2.94 -16.32
C LYS A 52 3.34 2.25 -15.74
N LEU A 53 3.29 0.95 -15.47
CA LEU A 53 4.37 0.18 -14.88
C LEU A 53 4.97 -0.78 -15.90
N ASP A 54 6.29 -0.96 -15.85
CA ASP A 54 7.01 -1.91 -16.70
C ASP A 54 8.09 -2.62 -15.88
N PRO A 55 8.06 -3.97 -15.80
CA PRO A 55 9.04 -4.76 -15.05
C PRO A 55 10.43 -4.84 -15.72
N HIS A 56 10.62 -4.27 -16.91
CA HIS A 56 11.88 -4.30 -17.66
C HIS A 56 12.50 -2.92 -17.85
N VAL A 57 11.95 -1.87 -17.22
CA VAL A 57 12.49 -0.51 -17.32
C VAL A 57 13.62 -0.32 -16.31
N ASN A 58 14.64 0.45 -16.70
CA ASN A 58 15.72 0.80 -15.79
C ASN A 58 15.18 1.58 -14.57
N SER A 59 15.15 0.91 -13.42
CA SER A 59 14.69 1.46 -12.14
C SER A 59 15.70 2.37 -11.45
N SER A 60 16.87 2.65 -12.05
CA SER A 60 17.93 3.51 -11.46
C SER A 60 17.48 4.93 -11.14
N LYS A 61 16.42 5.41 -11.80
CA LYS A 61 15.84 6.74 -11.53
C LYS A 61 14.79 6.72 -10.42
N LEU A 62 14.45 5.56 -9.84
CA LEU A 62 13.51 5.49 -8.73
C LEU A 62 14.12 6.14 -7.48
N PRO A 63 13.43 7.10 -6.85
CA PRO A 63 13.91 7.68 -5.63
C PRO A 63 13.85 6.66 -4.47
N PRO A 64 14.75 6.76 -3.47
CA PRO A 64 14.87 5.78 -2.39
C PRO A 64 13.55 5.49 -1.64
N PHE A 65 12.68 6.50 -1.49
CA PHE A 65 11.41 6.34 -0.79
C PHE A 65 10.39 5.45 -1.52
N LEU A 66 10.55 5.19 -2.82
CA LEU A 66 9.71 4.25 -3.58
C LEU A 66 10.33 2.86 -3.72
N GLN A 67 11.64 2.73 -3.52
CA GLN A 67 12.35 1.43 -3.58
C GLN A 67 11.89 0.48 -2.48
N THR A 68 11.24 0.98 -1.43
CA THR A 68 10.70 0.17 -0.32
C THR A 68 9.44 -0.62 -0.71
N CYS A 69 8.71 -0.19 -1.75
CA CYS A 69 7.48 -0.86 -2.18
C CYS A 69 7.43 -1.24 -3.67
N LEU A 70 8.49 -0.95 -4.44
CA LEU A 70 8.63 -1.37 -5.82
C LEU A 70 9.75 -2.40 -5.94
N PRO A 71 9.52 -3.53 -6.65
CA PRO A 71 10.56 -4.52 -6.87
C PRO A 71 11.66 -3.95 -7.79
N ALA A 72 12.86 -4.49 -7.68
CA ALA A 72 13.97 -4.15 -8.58
C ALA A 72 13.58 -4.43 -10.04
N GLY A 73 14.00 -3.55 -10.96
CA GLY A 73 13.62 -3.63 -12.38
C GLY A 73 12.23 -3.09 -12.73
N MET A 74 11.37 -2.85 -11.73
CA MET A 74 10.09 -2.18 -11.97
C MET A 74 10.31 -0.68 -12.13
N GLY A 75 9.74 -0.10 -13.19
CA GLY A 75 9.81 1.32 -13.48
C GLY A 75 8.46 1.89 -13.91
N PHE A 76 8.40 3.21 -14.06
CA PHE A 76 7.24 3.89 -14.62
C PHE A 76 7.48 4.27 -16.07
N VAL A 77 6.52 3.95 -16.93
CA VAL A 77 6.48 4.48 -18.29
C VAL A 77 5.76 5.83 -18.32
N LYS A 78 6.18 6.71 -19.24
CA LYS A 78 5.54 8.01 -19.53
C LYS A 78 5.59 9.04 -18.39
N GLU A 79 6.33 8.79 -17.31
CA GLU A 79 6.52 9.72 -16.17
C GLU A 79 5.19 10.23 -15.57
N ARG A 80 4.19 9.34 -15.48
CA ARG A 80 2.88 9.65 -14.91
C ARG A 80 2.68 8.96 -13.56
N PRO A 81 2.14 9.67 -12.57
CA PRO A 81 1.81 9.06 -11.30
C PRO A 81 0.55 8.17 -11.43
N ILE A 82 0.44 7.17 -10.55
CA ILE A 82 -0.78 6.37 -10.43
C ILE A 82 -1.96 7.20 -9.92
N LEU A 83 -3.18 6.71 -10.14
CA LEU A 83 -4.44 7.31 -9.68
C LEU A 83 -4.89 6.67 -8.37
N GLY A 84 -4.91 5.33 -8.33
CA GLY A 84 -5.34 4.54 -7.19
C GLY A 84 -4.16 4.00 -6.38
N TYR A 85 -4.11 2.67 -6.27
CA TYR A 85 -2.99 1.95 -5.68
C TYR A 85 -2.54 0.77 -6.55
N CYS A 86 -1.30 0.34 -6.34
CA CYS A 86 -0.76 -0.89 -6.88
C CYS A 86 -0.14 -1.72 -5.76
N CYS A 87 -0.38 -3.02 -5.81
CA CYS A 87 0.17 -4.02 -4.91
C CYS A 87 1.33 -4.72 -5.61
N PHE A 88 2.39 -4.95 -4.86
CA PHE A 88 3.59 -5.66 -5.30
C PHE A 88 3.90 -6.72 -4.27
N TRP A 89 4.39 -7.87 -4.72
CA TRP A 89 4.84 -8.92 -3.83
C TRP A 89 6.01 -9.68 -4.41
N SER A 90 6.94 -10.09 -3.55
CA SER A 90 8.01 -11.03 -3.84
C SER A 90 8.47 -11.69 -2.54
N PRO A 91 9.20 -12.82 -2.61
CA PRO A 91 9.78 -13.45 -1.42
C PRO A 91 10.67 -12.52 -0.59
N GLU A 92 11.39 -11.59 -1.23
CA GLU A 92 12.35 -10.70 -0.56
C GLU A 92 11.68 -9.51 0.14
N MET A 93 10.59 -8.98 -0.44
CA MET A 93 9.94 -7.76 0.05
C MET A 93 8.63 -8.02 0.80
N GLY A 94 8.08 -9.24 0.74
CA GLY A 94 6.72 -9.53 1.19
C GLY A 94 5.68 -8.76 0.37
N CYS A 95 4.51 -8.46 0.94
CA CYS A 95 3.55 -7.59 0.27
C CYS A 95 3.87 -6.12 0.51
N GLN A 96 3.78 -5.35 -0.55
CA GLN A 96 3.94 -3.90 -0.52
C GLN A 96 2.85 -3.22 -1.32
N LYS A 97 2.63 -1.93 -1.00
CA LYS A 97 1.60 -1.12 -1.65
C LYS A 97 2.14 0.26 -1.99
N LEU A 98 2.08 0.61 -3.26
CA LEU A 98 2.25 1.96 -3.76
C LEU A 98 0.87 2.63 -3.83
N LYS A 99 0.76 3.86 -3.36
CA LYS A 99 -0.48 4.64 -3.44
C LYS A 99 -0.24 6.07 -3.85
N ARG A 100 -1.31 6.73 -4.32
CA ARG A 100 -1.34 8.18 -4.48
C ARG A 100 -1.19 8.90 -3.13
N LYS A 101 -0.33 9.91 -3.08
CA LYS A 101 -0.19 10.80 -1.91
C LYS A 101 -1.43 11.69 -1.76
N GLY A 102 -1.93 11.83 -0.54
CA GLY A 102 -3.11 12.64 -0.21
C GLY A 102 -4.47 12.00 -0.59
N ALA A 103 -4.48 10.78 -1.12
CA ALA A 103 -5.71 10.02 -1.28
C ALA A 103 -6.08 9.38 0.07
N ASP A 104 -6.81 10.10 0.91
CA ASP A 104 -7.23 9.68 2.25
C ASP A 104 -8.47 8.75 2.22
N ILE A 105 -8.60 7.96 1.15
CA ILE A 105 -9.57 6.87 1.12
C ILE A 105 -9.02 5.79 2.05
N GLU A 106 -9.81 5.34 3.03
CA GLU A 106 -9.41 4.32 4.02
C GLU A 106 -8.81 3.06 3.35
N ASN A 107 -9.41 2.66 2.21
CA ASN A 107 -8.95 1.56 1.37
C ASN A 107 -7.58 1.80 0.72
N ASN A 108 -7.19 3.06 0.49
CA ASN A 108 -5.88 3.43 -0.04
C ASN A 108 -4.81 3.40 1.05
N VAL A 109 -5.16 3.73 2.30
CA VAL A 109 -4.20 3.77 3.42
C VAL A 109 -3.77 2.36 3.85
N ARG A 110 -4.72 1.42 3.97
CA ARG A 110 -4.44 0.09 4.51
C ARG A 110 -3.93 -0.89 3.44
N CYS A 111 -3.06 -1.81 3.84
CA CYS A 111 -2.52 -2.83 2.94
C CYS A 111 -3.42 -4.08 2.78
N HIS A 112 -4.54 -4.19 3.51
CA HIS A 112 -5.43 -5.35 3.47
C HIS A 112 -6.00 -5.61 2.06
N MET A 113 -6.15 -4.55 1.25
CA MET A 113 -6.58 -4.68 -0.14
C MET A 113 -5.57 -5.42 -1.02
N CYS A 114 -4.30 -5.47 -0.62
CA CYS A 114 -3.26 -6.23 -1.31
C CYS A 114 -3.16 -7.68 -0.86
N SER A 115 -3.71 -8.04 0.31
CA SER A 115 -3.59 -9.37 0.91
C SER A 115 -4.92 -10.13 0.96
N ARG A 116 -5.97 -9.68 0.25
CA ARG A 116 -7.28 -10.31 0.34
C ARG A 116 -7.19 -11.78 -0.05
N ALA A 117 -7.97 -12.59 0.67
CA ALA A 117 -8.25 -13.98 0.38
C ALA A 117 -8.50 -14.19 -1.12
N ILE A 118 -7.77 -15.11 -1.73
CA ILE A 118 -8.08 -15.63 -3.07
C ILE A 118 -9.34 -16.49 -2.90
N TRP A 119 -10.51 -15.87 -3.01
CA TRP A 119 -11.80 -16.59 -2.91
C TRP A 119 -12.28 -17.13 -4.26
N SER A 120 -11.54 -16.86 -5.33
CA SER A 120 -11.77 -17.42 -6.67
C SER A 120 -10.45 -17.51 -7.44
N SER A 121 -10.38 -18.41 -8.43
CA SER A 121 -9.25 -18.49 -9.37
C SER A 121 -9.03 -17.18 -10.16
N LEU A 122 -10.06 -16.33 -10.28
CA LEU A 122 -9.95 -15.00 -10.90
C LEU A 122 -9.08 -14.04 -10.10
N MET A 123 -8.95 -14.27 -8.79
CA MET A 123 -8.06 -13.51 -7.92
C MET A 123 -6.68 -14.13 -7.77
N GLU A 124 -6.51 -15.35 -8.25
CA GLU A 124 -5.20 -15.99 -8.31
C GLU A 124 -4.28 -15.11 -9.16
N ASN A 125 -3.11 -14.75 -8.60
CA ASN A 125 -2.16 -13.80 -9.18
C ASN A 125 -2.63 -12.33 -9.27
N LYS A 126 -3.77 -11.94 -8.67
CA LYS A 126 -4.20 -10.53 -8.56
C LYS A 126 -3.96 -9.92 -7.20
N THR A 127 -3.70 -10.75 -6.19
CA THR A 127 -3.41 -10.33 -4.83
C THR A 127 -2.17 -11.04 -4.30
N CYS A 128 -1.53 -10.41 -3.31
CA CYS A 128 -0.43 -11.02 -2.57
C CYS A 128 -0.93 -12.31 -1.90
N PRO A 129 -0.21 -13.44 -2.01
CA PRO A 129 -0.68 -14.75 -1.60
C PRO A 129 -0.56 -14.99 -0.08
N CYS A 130 -1.02 -14.04 0.75
CA CYS A 130 -0.92 -14.15 2.20
C CYS A 130 -1.99 -15.00 2.87
N GLY A 131 -2.93 -15.61 2.15
CA GLY A 131 -3.95 -16.45 2.77
C GLY A 131 -4.94 -15.69 3.68
N ASN A 132 -5.92 -16.42 4.21
CA ASN A 132 -7.15 -15.87 4.79
C ASN A 132 -7.01 -15.28 6.21
N TRP A 133 -5.80 -15.21 6.77
CA TRP A 133 -5.60 -14.91 8.20
C TRP A 133 -6.10 -13.52 8.62
N PHE A 134 -6.20 -12.55 7.70
CA PHE A 134 -6.76 -11.23 8.05
C PHE A 134 -8.24 -11.31 8.45
N VAL A 135 -9.01 -12.24 7.84
CA VAL A 135 -10.40 -12.50 8.24
C VAL A 135 -10.44 -13.03 9.68
N ASP A 136 -9.42 -13.78 10.11
CA ASP A 136 -9.37 -14.34 11.46
C ASP A 136 -9.06 -13.29 12.54
N GLU A 137 -8.26 -12.26 12.25
CA GLU A 137 -7.95 -11.20 13.23
C GLU A 137 -9.16 -10.30 13.54
N ASP A 138 -9.87 -9.82 12.51
CA ASP A 138 -11.05 -8.96 12.71
C ASP A 138 -12.17 -9.71 13.45
N ASN A 139 -12.33 -11.01 13.16
CA ASN A 139 -13.23 -11.89 13.90
C ASN A 139 -12.79 -12.10 15.35
N LYS A 140 -11.48 -12.29 15.62
CA LYS A 140 -10.95 -12.41 16.99
C LYS A 140 -11.15 -11.12 17.80
N ALA A 141 -10.89 -9.96 17.21
CA ALA A 141 -11.09 -8.68 17.89
C ALA A 141 -12.56 -8.43 18.23
N THR A 142 -13.46 -8.78 17.31
CA THR A 142 -14.91 -8.69 17.52
C THR A 142 -15.38 -9.66 18.61
N ASN A 143 -14.93 -10.91 18.57
CA ASN A 143 -15.23 -11.90 19.59
C ASN A 143 -14.71 -11.49 20.98
N HIS A 144 -13.53 -10.88 21.06
CA HIS A 144 -12.99 -10.40 22.33
C HIS A 144 -13.80 -9.22 22.90
N ARG A 145 -14.28 -8.30 22.03
CA ARG A 145 -15.18 -7.20 22.46
C ARG A 145 -16.51 -7.74 22.96
N ILE A 146 -17.11 -8.69 22.25
CA ILE A 146 -18.37 -9.32 22.65
C ILE A 146 -18.18 -10.07 23.98
N SER A 147 -17.11 -10.84 24.12
CA SER A 147 -16.76 -11.54 25.36
C SER A 147 -16.62 -10.56 26.54
N ASN A 148 -15.89 -9.45 26.36
CA ASN A 148 -15.75 -8.43 27.39
C ASN A 148 -17.09 -7.76 27.76
N LEU A 149 -17.97 -7.51 26.79
CA LEU A 149 -19.31 -6.96 27.04
C LEU A 149 -20.18 -7.95 27.83
N ILE A 150 -20.12 -9.24 27.51
CA ILE A 150 -20.82 -10.29 28.26
C ILE A 150 -20.30 -10.34 29.70
N VAL A 151 -18.99 -10.35 29.90
CA VAL A 151 -18.38 -10.36 31.25
C VAL A 151 -18.74 -9.10 32.05
N LEU A 152 -18.74 -7.93 31.43
CA LEU A 152 -19.15 -6.69 32.10
C LEU A 152 -20.64 -6.72 32.46
N SER A 153 -21.48 -7.21 31.56
CA SER A 153 -22.93 -7.35 31.79
C SER A 153 -23.23 -8.33 32.93
N THR A 154 -22.52 -9.47 32.98
CA THR A 154 -22.75 -10.45 34.07
C THR A 154 -22.34 -9.88 35.42
N LEU A 155 -21.22 -9.15 35.50
CA LEU A 155 -20.77 -8.47 36.73
C LEU A 155 -21.77 -7.41 37.22
N ILE A 156 -22.33 -6.61 36.31
CA ILE A 156 -23.36 -5.61 36.66
C ILE A 156 -24.63 -6.30 37.18
N CYS A 157 -25.07 -7.40 36.54
CA CYS A 157 -26.23 -8.16 36.99
C CYS A 157 -26.02 -8.77 38.38
N THR A 158 -24.85 -9.33 38.70
CA THR A 158 -24.57 -9.85 40.05
C THR A 158 -24.53 -8.76 41.10
N LEU A 159 -24.00 -7.57 40.79
CA LEU A 159 -23.98 -6.43 41.70
C LEU A 159 -25.36 -5.83 41.97
N LEU A 160 -26.29 -5.89 41.01
CA LEU A 160 -27.66 -5.39 41.18
C LEU A 160 -28.60 -6.38 41.89
N LEU A 161 -28.25 -7.67 41.93
CA LEU A 161 -29.01 -8.73 42.59
C LEU A 161 -28.54 -9.00 44.04
N LEU A 162 -27.48 -8.32 44.49
CA LEU A 162 -26.92 -8.36 45.83
C LEU A 162 -27.41 -7.14 46.63
#